data_AF-A0A952NP03-F1
#
_entry.id   AF-A0A952NP03-F1
#
_cell.length_a   1.000
_cell.length_b   1.000
_cell.length_c   1.000
_cell.angle_alpha   90.00
_cell.angle_beta   90.00
_cell.angle_gamma   90.00
#
_symmetry.space_group_name_H-M   'P 1'
#
loop_
_entity.id
_entity.type
_entity.pdbx_description
1 polymer ?
#
loop_
_entity_poly.entity_id
_entity_poly.type
_entity_poly.pdbx_seq_one_letter_code
_entity_poly.pdbx_strand_id
1 'polypeptide(L)'
;MKLSFIPVEILVFLVCSVLCACNLVQRSPESGYSDRLSPRQIKRSQTTSQRPEGRAIETKARLKQLENSIGTKKELEQYSRILPYLKNEDERIYFLSMPGYEARQQWLKDENINSRTLRAQEDYKDLVEAQDIGLGMTQNFVRKSWGEPDQIEVSGNPQFRNERWKYNKYVSTPDGYKAERKLVYFEGGRVVGWEVE
;
A
#
# COMPACT_ATOMS: atom_id res chain seq x y z
N MET A 1 3.54 21.14 45.53
CA MET A 1 2.46 22.16 45.52
C MET A 1 2.77 23.21 44.45
N LYS A 2 2.11 23.13 43.30
CA LYS A 2 1.49 24.25 42.55
C LYS A 2 0.91 23.67 41.26
N LEU A 3 -0.42 23.60 41.28
CA LEU A 3 -1.34 23.20 40.23
C LEU A 3 -1.64 24.41 39.31
N SER A 4 -2.18 24.08 38.13
CA SER A 4 -3.09 24.88 37.27
C SER A 4 -2.46 26.07 36.52
N PHE A 5 -2.71 26.29 35.22
CA PHE A 5 -4.03 26.49 34.60
C PHE A 5 -3.99 26.19 33.08
N ILE A 6 -5.02 25.51 32.59
CA ILE A 6 -5.37 25.41 31.15
C ILE A 6 -6.60 26.31 30.95
N PRO A 7 -6.60 27.27 30.01
CA PRO A 7 -7.84 27.94 29.61
C PRO A 7 -8.60 27.10 28.58
N VAL A 8 -9.85 26.81 28.95
CA VAL A 8 -10.94 26.25 28.14
C VAL A 8 -11.76 27.44 27.65
N GLU A 9 -11.72 27.77 26.37
CA GLU A 9 -12.75 28.45 25.55
C GLU A 9 -12.31 28.18 24.08
N ILE A 10 -13.11 27.79 23.09
CA ILE A 10 -14.31 28.46 22.58
C ILE A 10 -15.20 27.42 21.88
N LEU A 11 -16.45 27.46 22.32
CA LEU A 11 -17.64 26.82 21.78
C LEU A 11 -18.13 27.61 20.55
N VAL A 12 -18.90 26.94 19.69
CA VAL A 12 -19.87 27.49 18.70
C VAL A 12 -19.37 27.67 17.26
N PHE A 13 -20.33 27.44 16.34
CA PHE A 13 -20.33 27.54 14.88
C PHE A 13 -20.07 26.21 14.17
N LEU A 14 -20.93 25.68 13.31
CA LEU A 14 -22.22 26.15 12.80
C LEU A 14 -22.84 24.91 12.12
N VAL A 15 -24.08 24.58 12.49
CA VAL A 15 -24.92 23.64 11.76
C VAL A 15 -25.23 24.26 10.40
N CYS A 16 -24.78 23.65 9.30
CA CYS A 16 -25.26 23.98 7.96
C CYS A 16 -25.59 22.70 7.20
N SER A 17 -26.84 22.28 7.39
CA SER A 17 -27.55 21.29 6.61
C SER A 17 -27.85 21.88 5.24
N VAL A 18 -27.26 21.34 4.17
CA VAL A 18 -27.79 21.55 2.81
C VAL A 18 -27.95 20.20 2.13
N LEU A 19 -29.21 19.80 2.09
CA LEU A 19 -29.78 18.78 1.24
C LEU A 19 -29.60 19.22 -0.22
N CYS A 20 -28.85 18.47 -1.02
CA CYS A 20 -28.91 18.59 -2.47
C CYS A 20 -29.56 17.32 -3.01
N ALA A 21 -30.83 17.46 -3.35
CA ALA A 21 -31.64 16.48 -4.04
C ALA A 21 -31.49 16.63 -5.56
N CYS A 22 -31.77 15.52 -6.25
CA CYS A 22 -32.11 15.40 -7.67
C CYS A 22 -30.96 15.56 -8.69
N ASN A 23 -30.60 14.44 -9.34
CA ASN A 23 -30.91 14.29 -10.76
C ASN A 23 -31.04 12.81 -11.15
N LEU A 24 -32.29 12.46 -11.46
CA LEU A 24 -32.73 11.20 -12.05
C LEU A 24 -32.35 11.23 -13.53
N VAL A 25 -31.25 10.58 -13.91
CA VAL A 25 -30.88 10.40 -15.31
C VAL A 25 -31.72 9.27 -15.90
N GLN A 26 -32.80 9.62 -16.60
CA GLN A 26 -33.54 8.71 -17.48
C GLN A 26 -32.64 8.35 -18.68
N ARG A 27 -32.25 7.08 -18.78
CA ARG A 27 -31.65 6.52 -20.01
C ARG A 27 -32.78 6.10 -20.95
N SER A 28 -32.69 6.53 -22.21
CA SER A 28 -33.60 6.11 -23.28
C SER A 28 -33.43 4.60 -23.58
N PRO A 29 -34.51 3.85 -23.87
CA PRO A 29 -34.46 2.41 -24.15
C PRO A 29 -34.40 2.10 -25.65
N GLU A 30 -33.79 2.95 -26.48
CA GLU A 30 -33.83 2.80 -27.92
C GLU A 30 -32.44 3.00 -28.54
N SER A 31 -31.68 1.92 -28.54
CA SER A 31 -30.54 1.74 -29.45
C SER A 31 -30.59 0.30 -29.93
N GLY A 32 -31.32 0.12 -31.03
CA GLY A 32 -31.42 -1.14 -31.74
C GLY A 32 -30.12 -1.44 -32.46
N TYR A 33 -29.45 -2.50 -32.02
CA TYR A 33 -28.59 -3.32 -32.88
C TYR A 33 -28.89 -4.78 -32.55
N SER A 34 -30.00 -5.28 -33.11
CA SER A 34 -30.26 -6.71 -33.20
C SER A 34 -29.60 -7.24 -34.48
N ASP A 35 -28.29 -7.49 -34.44
CA ASP A 35 -27.66 -8.32 -35.46
C ASP A 35 -27.68 -9.78 -35.01
N ARG A 36 -28.69 -10.48 -35.54
CA ARG A 36 -28.80 -11.93 -35.53
C ARG A 36 -27.69 -12.50 -36.40
N LEU A 37 -26.62 -12.99 -35.79
CA LEU A 37 -25.68 -13.89 -36.44
C LEU A 37 -25.71 -15.27 -35.77
N SER A 38 -26.37 -16.19 -36.48
CA SER A 38 -26.12 -17.63 -36.62
C SER A 38 -25.50 -18.41 -35.44
N PRO A 39 -26.17 -19.45 -34.92
CA PRO A 39 -25.55 -20.42 -34.00
C PRO A 39 -24.63 -21.37 -34.80
N ARG A 40 -23.48 -20.85 -35.24
CA ARG A 40 -22.38 -21.71 -35.69
C ARG A 40 -21.67 -22.18 -34.43
N GLN A 41 -21.81 -23.47 -34.12
CA GLN A 41 -21.14 -24.13 -33.02
C GLN A 41 -19.63 -23.98 -33.15
N ILE A 42 -19.09 -22.91 -32.58
CA ILE A 42 -17.68 -22.82 -32.25
C ILE A 42 -17.51 -23.75 -31.06
N LYS A 43 -17.09 -24.99 -31.34
CA LYS A 43 -16.40 -25.83 -30.35
C LYS A 43 -15.21 -25.01 -29.87
N ARG A 44 -15.45 -24.24 -28.82
CA ARG A 44 -14.44 -23.52 -28.05
C ARG A 44 -13.67 -24.60 -27.32
N SER A 45 -12.68 -25.15 -28.02
CA SER A 45 -11.60 -25.91 -27.42
C SER A 45 -11.07 -25.05 -26.28
N GLN A 46 -11.40 -25.43 -25.06
CA GLN A 46 -10.84 -24.84 -23.84
C GLN A 46 -9.38 -25.27 -23.77
N THR A 47 -8.56 -24.68 -24.64
CA THR A 47 -7.12 -24.67 -24.45
C THR A 47 -6.89 -23.49 -23.52
N THR A 48 -7.07 -23.75 -22.22
CA THR A 48 -6.77 -22.85 -21.11
C THR A 48 -5.26 -22.63 -21.07
N SER A 49 -4.73 -21.94 -22.07
CA SER A 49 -3.40 -21.36 -22.05
C SER A 49 -3.49 -20.21 -21.06
N GLN A 50 -3.34 -20.53 -19.76
CA GLN A 50 -3.31 -19.56 -18.67
C GLN A 50 -2.19 -18.56 -18.96
N ARG A 51 -2.55 -17.43 -19.57
CA ARG A 51 -1.63 -16.31 -19.69
C ARG A 51 -1.25 -15.92 -18.26
N PRO A 52 0.05 -15.68 -17.98
CA PRO A 52 0.51 -15.29 -16.64
C PRO A 52 -0.25 -14.07 -16.09
N GLU A 53 -0.74 -13.20 -16.98
CA GLU A 53 -1.59 -12.05 -16.64
C GLU A 53 -2.91 -12.43 -15.94
N GLY A 54 -3.58 -13.51 -16.35
CA GLY A 54 -4.86 -13.93 -15.76
C GLY A 54 -4.71 -14.34 -14.29
N ARG A 55 -3.66 -15.13 -14.00
CA ARG A 55 -3.36 -15.56 -12.64
C ARG A 55 -3.05 -14.38 -11.72
N ALA A 56 -2.28 -13.40 -12.18
CA ALA A 56 -1.96 -12.21 -11.38
C ALA A 56 -3.22 -11.40 -11.03
N ILE A 57 -4.17 -11.25 -11.96
CA ILE A 57 -5.44 -10.55 -11.71
C ILE A 57 -6.27 -11.30 -10.65
N GLU A 58 -6.36 -12.62 -10.75
CA GLU A 58 -7.07 -13.46 -9.77
C GLU A 58 -6.44 -13.39 -8.38
N THR A 59 -5.11 -13.47 -8.29
CA THR A 59 -4.35 -13.33 -7.04
C THR A 59 -4.64 -11.98 -6.38
N LYS A 60 -4.57 -10.87 -7.13
CA LYS A 60 -4.86 -9.53 -6.61
C LYS A 60 -6.32 -9.37 -6.16
N ALA A 61 -7.27 -9.91 -6.92
CA ALA A 61 -8.68 -9.88 -6.54
C ALA A 61 -8.93 -10.65 -5.23
N ARG A 62 -8.33 -11.84 -5.09
CA ARG A 62 -8.42 -12.67 -3.89
C ARG A 62 -7.76 -11.99 -2.69
N LEU A 63 -6.58 -11.41 -2.88
CA LEU A 63 -5.87 -10.68 -1.83
C LEU A 63 -6.73 -9.53 -1.31
N LYS A 64 -7.31 -8.72 -2.20
CA LYS A 64 -8.21 -7.62 -1.83
C LYS A 64 -9.43 -8.09 -1.05
N GLN A 65 -10.03 -9.22 -1.43
CA GLN A 65 -11.16 -9.80 -0.69
C GLN A 65 -10.76 -10.18 0.74
N LEU A 66 -9.60 -10.85 0.89
CA LEU A 66 -9.09 -11.26 2.20
C LEU A 66 -8.72 -10.06 3.08
N GLU A 67 -8.09 -9.04 2.51
CA GLU A 67 -7.76 -7.79 3.21
C GLU A 67 -9.00 -7.05 3.72
N ASN A 68 -10.07 -7.03 2.93
CA ASN A 68 -11.34 -6.46 3.33
C ASN A 68 -12.08 -7.30 4.38
N SER A 69 -11.72 -8.58 4.53
CA SER A 69 -12.35 -9.49 5.50
C SER A 69 -11.72 -9.45 6.90
N ILE A 70 -10.64 -8.68 7.09
CA ILE A 70 -9.99 -8.54 8.41
C ILE A 70 -10.95 -7.81 9.37
N GLY A 71 -11.57 -8.56 10.28
CA GLY A 71 -12.61 -8.02 11.15
C GLY A 71 -12.08 -7.25 12.36
N THR A 72 -10.93 -7.65 12.91
CA THR A 72 -10.43 -7.06 14.17
C THR A 72 -9.28 -6.07 13.95
N LYS A 73 -9.27 -4.99 14.74
CA LYS A 73 -8.18 -3.99 14.71
C LYS A 73 -6.82 -4.62 15.02
N LYS A 74 -6.76 -5.57 15.95
CA LYS A 74 -5.53 -6.28 16.34
C LYS A 74 -4.93 -7.07 15.18
N GLU A 75 -5.77 -7.77 14.41
CA GLU A 75 -5.32 -8.50 13.22
C GLU A 75 -4.86 -7.56 12.10
N LEU A 76 -5.53 -6.42 11.93
CA LEU A 76 -5.14 -5.41 10.96
C LEU A 76 -3.78 -4.79 11.32
N GLU A 77 -3.56 -4.45 12.59
CA GLU A 77 -2.27 -3.97 13.12
C GLU A 77 -1.17 -5.03 13.00
N GLN A 78 -1.49 -6.29 13.28
CA GLN A 78 -0.57 -7.41 13.09
C GLN A 78 -0.15 -7.51 11.62
N TYR A 79 -1.12 -7.47 10.71
CA TYR A 79 -0.88 -7.55 9.27
C TYR A 79 -0.04 -6.38 8.77
N SER A 80 -0.39 -5.13 9.13
CA SER A 80 0.33 -3.94 8.69
C SER A 80 1.78 -3.89 9.18
N ARG A 81 2.06 -4.47 10.36
CA ARG A 81 3.42 -4.56 10.90
C ARG A 81 4.29 -5.55 10.14
N ILE A 82 3.74 -6.69 9.71
CA ILE A 82 4.51 -7.75 9.07
C ILE A 82 4.62 -7.59 7.56
N LEU A 83 3.76 -6.77 6.96
CA LEU A 83 3.65 -6.55 5.51
C LEU A 83 5.04 -6.23 4.89
N PRO A 84 5.86 -5.42 5.60
CA PRO A 84 7.31 -5.35 5.63
C PRO A 84 8.18 -6.49 5.12
N TYR A 85 7.77 -7.71 5.45
CA TYR A 85 8.64 -8.88 5.59
C TYR A 85 8.06 -10.11 4.87
N LEU A 86 6.85 -9.98 4.32
CA LEU A 86 6.25 -10.94 3.42
C LEU A 86 6.96 -10.86 2.06
N LYS A 87 7.21 -12.00 1.42
CA LYS A 87 7.97 -12.13 0.19
C LYS A 87 7.11 -11.81 -1.02
N ASN A 88 5.96 -12.48 -1.13
CA ASN A 88 5.10 -12.48 -2.31
C ASN A 88 3.61 -12.39 -1.93
N GLU A 89 2.76 -12.11 -2.92
CA GLU A 89 1.30 -12.08 -2.75
C GLU A 89 0.73 -13.43 -2.26
N ASP A 90 1.30 -14.55 -2.70
CA ASP A 90 0.87 -15.88 -2.25
C ASP A 90 1.07 -16.06 -0.73
N GLU A 91 2.18 -15.54 -0.18
CA GLU A 91 2.45 -15.59 1.26
C GLU A 91 1.48 -14.67 2.03
N ARG A 92 1.10 -13.52 1.46
CA ARG A 92 0.06 -12.63 2.01
C ARG A 92 -1.30 -13.33 2.04
N ILE A 93 -1.68 -13.97 0.93
CA ILE A 93 -2.94 -14.73 0.84
C ILE A 93 -2.94 -15.86 1.88
N TYR A 94 -1.84 -16.61 1.98
CA TYR A 94 -1.70 -17.66 2.99
C TYR A 94 -1.86 -17.10 4.40
N PHE A 95 -1.13 -16.03 4.72
CA PHE A 95 -1.21 -15.37 6.02
C PHE A 95 -2.63 -14.92 6.38
N LEU A 96 -3.30 -14.26 5.45
CA LEU A 96 -4.66 -13.74 5.66
C LEU A 96 -5.71 -14.84 5.70
N SER A 97 -5.48 -15.98 5.04
CA SER A 97 -6.37 -17.13 5.07
C SER A 97 -6.40 -17.85 6.42
N MET A 98 -5.39 -17.64 7.28
CA MET A 98 -5.37 -18.23 8.62
C MET A 98 -6.40 -17.56 9.54
N PRO A 99 -7.17 -18.35 10.31
CA PRO A 99 -8.22 -17.83 11.18
C PRO A 99 -7.64 -17.28 12.49
N GLY A 100 -7.97 -16.03 12.80
CA GLY A 100 -7.67 -15.44 14.10
C GLY A 100 -6.22 -14.94 14.26
N TYR A 101 -6.04 -14.10 15.29
CA TYR A 101 -4.74 -13.55 15.67
C TYR A 101 -3.73 -14.62 16.12
N GLU A 102 -4.16 -15.61 16.90
CA GLU A 102 -3.28 -16.63 17.50
C GLU A 102 -2.65 -17.54 16.44
N ALA A 103 -3.44 -18.04 15.47
CA ALA A 103 -2.92 -18.88 14.39
C ALA A 103 -1.87 -18.12 13.55
N ARG A 104 -2.15 -16.85 13.26
CA ARG A 104 -1.22 -15.95 12.58
C ARG A 104 0.05 -15.72 13.39
N GLN A 105 -0.05 -15.54 14.71
CA GLN A 105 1.12 -15.41 15.58
C GLN A 105 1.98 -16.67 15.59
N GLN A 106 1.35 -17.85 15.63
CA GLN A 106 2.08 -19.12 15.58
C GLN A 106 2.84 -19.24 14.26
N TRP A 107 2.20 -18.95 13.13
CA TRP A 107 2.86 -18.94 11.84
C TRP A 107 4.05 -17.96 11.75
N LEU A 108 3.94 -16.77 12.35
CA LEU A 108 5.06 -15.81 12.38
C LEU A 108 6.30 -16.36 13.09
N LYS A 109 6.09 -17.19 14.13
CA LYS A 109 7.16 -17.89 14.84
C LYS A 109 7.75 -18.98 13.96
N ASP A 110 6.89 -19.79 13.33
CA ASP A 110 7.29 -20.92 12.49
C ASP A 110 8.07 -20.48 11.24
N GLU A 111 7.64 -19.39 10.59
CA GLU A 111 8.30 -18.80 9.41
C GLU A 111 9.54 -17.96 9.73
N ASN A 112 9.87 -17.85 11.02
CA ASN A 112 11.03 -17.15 11.51
C ASN A 112 11.18 -15.73 10.94
N ILE A 113 10.08 -14.96 10.96
CA ILE A 113 10.02 -13.58 10.43
C ILE A 113 11.04 -12.66 11.11
N ASN A 114 11.38 -12.94 12.38
CA ASN A 114 12.40 -12.20 13.12
C ASN A 114 13.78 -12.32 12.45
N SER A 115 14.18 -13.53 12.04
CA SER A 115 15.45 -13.70 11.31
C SER A 115 15.44 -13.00 9.95
N ARG A 116 14.29 -12.91 9.26
CA ARG A 116 14.18 -12.15 8.01
C ARG A 116 14.40 -10.65 8.23
N THR A 117 13.92 -10.13 9.36
CA THR A 117 14.13 -8.72 9.75
C THR A 117 15.61 -8.43 9.99
N LEU A 118 16.31 -9.33 10.68
CA LEU A 118 17.75 -9.20 10.95
C LEU A 118 18.56 -9.24 9.66
N ARG A 119 18.28 -10.20 8.76
CA ARG A 119 18.96 -10.26 7.46
C ARG A 119 18.74 -9.00 6.63
N ALA A 120 17.51 -8.51 6.56
CA ALA A 120 17.22 -7.25 5.87
C ALA A 120 18.01 -6.07 6.45
N GLN A 121 18.27 -6.06 7.76
CA GLN A 121 19.11 -5.03 8.37
C GLN A 121 20.57 -5.12 7.95
N GLU A 122 21.10 -6.33 7.79
CA GLU A 122 22.46 -6.57 7.28
C GLU A 122 22.55 -6.21 5.79
N ASP A 123 21.59 -6.68 4.98
CA ASP A 123 21.56 -6.47 3.53
C ASP A 123 21.53 -4.99 3.13
N TYR A 124 20.86 -4.15 3.93
CA TYR A 124 20.72 -2.71 3.64
C TYR A 124 21.65 -1.82 4.46
N LYS A 125 22.53 -2.38 5.28
CA LYS A 125 23.43 -1.60 6.13
C LYS A 125 24.31 -0.67 5.30
N ASP A 126 24.94 -1.20 4.27
CA ASP A 126 25.87 -0.46 3.41
C ASP A 126 25.15 0.65 2.63
N LEU A 127 23.91 0.40 2.18
CA LEU A 127 23.09 1.41 1.51
C LEU A 127 22.72 2.56 2.44
N VAL A 128 22.39 2.25 3.71
CA VAL A 128 22.07 3.28 4.71
C VAL A 128 23.30 4.12 5.04
N GLU A 129 24.48 3.50 5.16
CA GLU A 129 25.74 4.21 5.40
C GLU A 129 26.15 5.08 4.20
N ALA A 130 25.88 4.61 2.97
CA ALA A 130 26.12 5.35 1.74
C ALA A 130 25.10 6.46 1.44
N GLN A 131 24.09 6.65 2.30
CA GLN A 131 22.94 7.54 2.05
C GLN A 131 22.23 7.24 0.72
N ASP A 132 22.06 5.95 0.39
CA ASP A 132 21.39 5.50 -0.83
C ASP A 132 20.06 4.78 -0.53
N ILE A 133 19.26 4.53 -1.58
CA ILE A 133 17.99 3.82 -1.54
C ILE A 133 18.06 2.63 -2.48
N GLY A 134 17.66 1.46 -1.99
CA GLY A 134 17.55 0.21 -2.74
C GLY A 134 16.12 -0.31 -2.80
N LEU A 135 15.85 -1.12 -3.82
CA LEU A 135 14.58 -1.83 -3.95
C LEU A 135 14.36 -2.76 -2.76
N GLY A 136 13.13 -2.82 -2.26
CA GLY A 136 12.76 -3.67 -1.13
C GLY A 136 13.13 -3.13 0.25
N MET A 137 13.89 -2.02 0.35
CA MET A 137 14.17 -1.35 1.61
C MET A 137 12.86 -0.98 2.32
N THR A 138 12.81 -1.17 3.63
CA THR A 138 11.65 -0.74 4.41
C THR A 138 11.66 0.78 4.60
N GLN A 139 10.49 1.39 4.78
CA GLN A 139 10.34 2.81 5.11
C GLN A 139 11.29 3.29 6.21
N ASN A 140 11.53 2.47 7.24
CA ASN A 140 12.42 2.82 8.34
C ASN A 140 13.89 2.92 7.90
N PHE A 141 14.35 2.08 6.97
CA PHE A 141 15.70 2.19 6.43
C PHE A 141 15.85 3.40 5.52
N VAL A 142 14.81 3.73 4.73
CA VAL A 142 14.81 4.95 3.92
C VAL A 142 14.89 6.19 4.80
N ARG A 143 14.12 6.27 5.89
CA ARG A 143 14.25 7.38 6.87
C ARG A 143 15.63 7.46 7.51
N LYS A 144 16.25 6.32 7.82
CA LYS A 144 17.61 6.30 8.37
C LYS A 144 18.66 6.80 7.37
N SER A 145 18.47 6.48 6.09
CA SER A 145 19.40 6.83 5.01
C SER A 145 19.24 8.28 4.55
N TRP A 146 18.00 8.74 4.35
CA TRP A 146 17.66 10.03 3.72
C TRP A 146 16.99 11.04 4.67
N GLY A 147 16.65 10.65 5.90
CA GLY A 147 15.91 11.48 6.84
C GLY A 147 14.39 11.43 6.66
N GLU A 148 13.68 12.32 7.37
CA GLU A 148 12.23 12.45 7.24
C GLU A 148 11.86 13.11 5.90
N PRO A 149 10.85 12.59 5.19
CA PRO A 149 10.38 13.20 3.95
C PRO A 149 9.65 14.52 4.21
N ASP A 150 9.72 15.43 3.23
CA ASP A 150 8.99 16.71 3.29
C ASP A 150 7.48 16.51 3.14
N GLN A 151 7.10 15.53 2.31
CA GLN A 151 5.69 15.22 2.05
C GLN A 151 5.49 13.71 1.91
N ILE A 152 4.47 13.19 2.59
CA ILE A 152 4.00 11.80 2.46
C ILE A 152 2.59 11.83 1.87
N GLU A 153 2.42 11.19 0.73
CA GLU A 153 1.13 10.99 0.10
C GLU A 153 0.72 9.52 0.22
N VAL A 154 -0.48 9.27 0.74
CA VAL A 154 -0.98 7.91 0.99
C VAL A 154 -2.02 7.55 -0.07
N SER A 155 -1.88 6.37 -0.69
CA SER A 155 -2.83 5.86 -1.68
C SER A 155 -3.69 4.73 -1.07
N GLY A 156 -5.00 4.96 -0.99
CA GLY A 156 -5.94 3.97 -0.48
C GLY A 156 -5.95 3.87 1.05
N ASN A 157 -5.90 2.65 1.60
CA ASN A 157 -5.92 2.44 3.05
C ASN A 157 -4.51 2.66 3.65
N PRO A 158 -4.34 3.62 4.60
CA PRO A 158 -3.05 3.88 5.24
C PRO A 158 -2.41 2.66 5.92
N GLN A 159 -3.21 1.68 6.36
CA GLN A 159 -2.69 0.47 7.00
C GLN A 159 -1.90 -0.42 6.03
N PHE A 160 -2.10 -0.31 4.72
CA PHE A 160 -1.35 -1.07 3.73
C PHE A 160 -0.06 -0.39 3.30
N ARG A 161 0.23 0.83 3.81
CA ARG A 161 1.52 1.53 3.60
C ARG A 161 1.91 1.66 2.13
N ASN A 162 0.91 1.94 1.30
CA ASN A 162 1.10 2.33 -0.09
C ASN A 162 1.25 3.84 -0.10
N GLU A 163 2.50 4.30 -0.22
CA GLU A 163 2.88 5.68 0.05
C GLU A 163 3.81 6.21 -1.04
N ARG A 164 3.74 7.51 -1.31
CA ARG A 164 4.69 8.25 -2.14
C ARG A 164 5.32 9.33 -1.29
N TRP A 165 6.64 9.29 -1.14
CA TRP A 165 7.40 10.24 -0.33
C TRP A 165 8.15 11.20 -1.22
N LYS A 166 8.20 12.48 -0.82
CA LYS A 166 8.94 13.53 -1.51
C LYS A 166 10.05 14.06 -0.62
N TYR A 167 11.22 14.20 -1.22
CA TYR A 167 12.41 14.78 -0.62
C TYR A 167 12.92 15.90 -1.50
N ASN A 168 13.31 17.02 -0.89
CA ASN A 168 14.01 18.12 -1.53
C ASN A 168 15.32 18.35 -0.78
N LYS A 169 16.45 18.13 -1.45
CA LYS A 169 17.78 18.33 -0.85
C LYS A 169 18.60 19.28 -1.71
N TYR A 170 19.35 20.16 -1.06
CA TYR A 170 20.36 20.97 -1.74
C TYR A 170 21.67 20.20 -1.78
N VAL A 171 22.19 19.96 -2.98
CA VAL A 171 23.45 19.26 -3.21
C VAL A 171 24.49 20.26 -3.70
N SER A 172 25.68 20.21 -3.12
CA SER A 172 26.81 21.02 -3.56
C SER A 172 27.33 20.51 -4.89
N THR A 173 27.34 21.39 -5.87
CA THR A 173 27.88 21.20 -7.22
C THR A 173 29.04 22.18 -7.44
N PRO A 174 29.91 21.97 -8.43
CA PRO A 174 30.99 22.91 -8.74
C PRO A 174 30.48 24.35 -9.02
N ASP A 175 29.25 24.48 -9.53
CA ASP A 175 28.62 25.76 -9.87
C ASP A 175 27.79 26.37 -8.71
N GLY A 176 27.82 25.77 -7.51
CA GLY A 176 27.07 26.22 -6.34
C GLY A 176 26.13 25.15 -5.78
N TYR A 177 24.96 25.53 -5.28
CA TYR A 177 23.98 24.57 -4.75
C TYR A 177 22.86 24.32 -5.77
N LYS A 178 22.59 23.05 -6.07
CA LYS A 178 21.45 22.63 -6.87
C LYS A 178 20.40 21.98 -5.98
N ALA A 179 19.14 22.37 -6.13
CA ALA A 179 18.03 21.64 -5.53
C ALA A 179 17.78 20.36 -6.33
N GLU A 180 17.82 19.22 -5.65
CA GLU A 180 17.53 17.91 -6.20
C GLU A 180 16.25 17.39 -5.56
N ARG A 181 15.29 16.96 -6.39
CA ARG A 181 14.00 16.44 -5.92
C ARG A 181 13.97 14.94 -6.12
N LYS A 182 13.65 14.20 -5.06
CA LYS A 182 13.54 12.73 -5.09
C LYS A 182 12.14 12.29 -4.69
N LEU A 183 11.53 11.45 -5.52
CA LEU A 183 10.23 10.82 -5.27
C LEU A 183 10.45 9.35 -5.00
N VAL A 184 9.99 8.83 -3.87
CA VAL A 184 10.14 7.41 -3.50
C VAL A 184 8.77 6.76 -3.39
N TYR A 185 8.59 5.63 -4.06
CA TYR A 185 7.33 4.89 -4.13
C TYR A 185 7.40 3.65 -3.23
N PHE A 186 6.41 3.49 -2.36
CA PHE A 186 6.28 2.37 -1.44
C PHE A 186 5.03 1.55 -1.74
N GLU A 187 5.19 0.24 -1.71
CA GLU A 187 4.08 -0.72 -1.70
C GLU A 187 4.27 -1.66 -0.51
N GLY A 188 3.24 -1.81 0.32
CA GLY A 188 3.34 -2.66 1.51
C GLY A 188 4.43 -2.23 2.50
N GLY A 189 4.83 -0.96 2.48
CA GLY A 189 5.91 -0.41 3.30
C GLY A 189 7.33 -0.76 2.84
N ARG A 190 7.49 -1.25 1.61
CA ARG A 190 8.79 -1.49 0.95
C ARG A 190 8.95 -0.59 -0.28
N VAL A 191 10.18 -0.19 -0.60
CA VAL A 191 10.49 0.56 -1.81
C VAL A 191 10.25 -0.29 -3.06
N VAL A 192 9.42 0.20 -3.97
CA VAL A 192 9.22 -0.40 -5.30
C VAL A 192 9.90 0.38 -6.42
N GLY A 193 10.25 1.64 -6.18
CA GLY A 193 10.97 2.48 -7.13
C GLY A 193 11.17 3.90 -6.61
N TRP A 194 11.97 4.68 -7.33
CA TRP A 194 12.16 6.11 -7.07
C TRP A 194 12.54 6.85 -8.34
N GLU A 195 12.29 8.16 -8.35
CA GLU A 195 12.62 9.08 -9.43
C GLU A 195 13.45 10.25 -8.85
N VAL A 196 14.41 10.73 -9.64
CA VAL A 196 15.26 11.89 -9.30
C VAL A 196 15.07 12.93 -10.40
N GLU A 197 14.82 14.17 -10.00
CA GLU A 197 14.66 15.34 -10.88
C GLU A 197 15.75 16.40 -10.64
#